data_AF-A0A819XAL5-F1
#
_entry.id   AF-A0A819XAL5-F1
#
_cell.length_a   1.000
_cell.length_b   1.000
_cell.length_c   1.000
_cell.angle_alpha   90.00
_cell.angle_beta   90.00
_cell.angle_gamma   90.00
#
_symmetry.space_group_name_H-M   'P 1'
#
loop_
_entity.id
_entity.type
_entity.pdbx_description
1 polymer ?
#
loop_
_entity_poly.entity_id
_entity_poly.type
_entity_poly.pdbx_seq_one_letter_code
_entity_poly.pdbx_strand_id
1 'polypeptide(L)'
;SLISCLHGIPILLFYNISSITKTCINTNAGYAIYTPIYGTVVLCFIPVIIMLIFGYLTYYNINSIRILTEQQADRQLIRMILSQAISAFITFIPYGINIAYSQITSNISKNSYRLNIESFISMINTLLSYIYYAANCYIFLMSSSRFRRTMTSRILFCFQPNQVIAIQLGIIGTRTISKRTRNL
;
A
#
# COMPACT_ATOMS: atom_id res chain seq x y z
N SER A 1 -7.41 11.99 8.60
CA SER A 1 -7.91 11.08 9.65
C SER A 1 -9.37 11.29 10.02
N LEU A 2 -9.82 12.51 10.36
CA LEU A 2 -11.23 12.76 10.76
C LEU A 2 -12.28 12.33 9.72
N ILE A 3 -12.05 12.65 8.45
CA ILE A 3 -12.96 12.28 7.35
C ILE A 3 -13.11 10.75 7.24
N SER A 4 -12.01 10.01 7.40
CA SER A 4 -12.02 8.54 7.37
C SER A 4 -12.79 7.94 8.56
N CYS A 5 -12.65 8.53 9.76
CA CYS A 5 -13.39 8.10 10.95
C CYS A 5 -14.89 8.37 10.81
N LEU A 6 -15.27 9.54 10.31
CA LEU A 6 -16.68 9.89 10.03
C LEU A 6 -17.29 8.93 9.00
N HIS A 7 -16.50 8.48 8.03
CA HIS A 7 -16.94 7.50 7.04
C HIS A 7 -17.23 6.10 7.59
N GLY A 8 -16.64 5.75 8.73
CA GLY A 8 -16.89 4.49 9.41
C GLY A 8 -18.24 4.45 10.13
N ILE A 9 -18.79 5.62 10.51
CA ILE A 9 -20.03 5.71 11.28
C ILE A 9 -21.23 5.11 10.52
N PRO A 10 -21.46 5.43 9.23
CA PRO A 10 -22.53 4.81 8.45
C PRO A 10 -22.44 3.28 8.36
N ILE A 11 -21.24 2.69 8.37
CA ILE A 11 -21.08 1.22 8.34
C ILE A 11 -21.74 0.60 9.58
N LEU A 12 -21.54 1.20 10.75
CA LEU A 12 -22.11 0.71 12.01
C LEU A 12 -23.64 0.87 12.07
N LEU A 13 -24.20 1.85 11.35
CA LEU A 13 -25.63 2.15 11.38
C LEU A 13 -26.42 1.35 10.34
N PHE A 14 -25.85 1.11 9.16
CA PHE A 14 -26.56 0.51 8.02
C PHE A 14 -26.28 -0.98 7.80
N TYR A 15 -25.32 -1.57 8.52
CA TYR A 15 -25.14 -3.02 8.52
C TYR A 15 -25.84 -3.65 9.71
N ASN A 16 -26.66 -4.68 9.44
CA ASN A 16 -27.32 -5.46 10.48
C ASN A 16 -27.20 -6.96 10.18
N ILE A 17 -27.31 -7.77 11.23
CA ILE A 17 -27.32 -9.23 11.11
C ILE A 17 -28.74 -9.65 10.75
N SER A 18 -28.91 -10.21 9.55
CA SER A 18 -30.18 -10.80 9.13
C SER A 18 -30.55 -11.96 10.06
N SER A 19 -31.75 -11.92 10.62
CA SER A 19 -32.25 -12.98 11.52
C SER A 19 -32.45 -14.31 10.80
N ILE A 20 -32.69 -14.27 9.49
CA ILE A 20 -33.01 -15.41 8.61
C ILE A 20 -31.73 -16.09 8.11
N THR A 21 -30.84 -15.32 7.49
CA THR A 21 -29.63 -15.88 6.86
C THR A 21 -28.44 -15.90 7.81
N LYS A 22 -28.53 -15.26 8.99
CA LYS A 22 -27.43 -15.04 9.93
C LYS A 22 -26.21 -14.37 9.31
N THR A 23 -26.40 -13.67 8.19
CA THR A 23 -25.35 -12.93 7.49
C THR A 23 -25.48 -11.43 7.73
N CYS A 24 -24.34 -10.73 7.67
CA CYS A 24 -24.30 -9.29 7.74
C CYS A 24 -24.77 -8.70 6.41
N ILE A 25 -25.91 -8.00 6.42
CA ILE A 25 -26.49 -7.39 5.24
C ILE A 25 -26.59 -5.89 5.41
N ASN A 26 -26.42 -5.17 4.31
CA ASN A 26 -26.70 -3.74 4.27
C ASN A 26 -28.22 -3.55 4.19
N THR A 27 -28.78 -2.80 5.12
CA THR A 27 -30.23 -2.53 5.21
C THR A 27 -30.65 -1.36 4.33
N ASN A 28 -29.71 -0.52 3.88
CA ASN A 28 -30.00 0.70 3.14
C ASN A 28 -29.47 0.63 1.70
N ALA A 29 -30.40 0.64 0.74
CA ALA A 29 -30.09 0.59 -0.70
C ALA A 29 -29.23 1.78 -1.17
N GLY A 30 -29.47 2.99 -0.63
CA GLY A 30 -28.67 4.18 -0.97
C GLY A 30 -27.23 4.05 -0.49
N TYR A 31 -27.04 3.50 0.71
CA TYR A 31 -25.71 3.27 1.26
C TYR A 31 -24.93 2.17 0.51
N ALA A 32 -25.65 1.16 -0.01
CA ALA A 32 -25.08 0.11 -0.84
C ALA A 32 -24.51 0.63 -2.16
N ILE A 33 -25.08 1.71 -2.72
CA ILE A 33 -24.59 2.39 -3.93
C ILE A 33 -23.45 3.36 -3.58
N TYR A 34 -23.60 4.09 -2.48
CA TYR A 34 -22.63 5.10 -2.05
C TYR A 34 -21.24 4.52 -1.73
N THR A 35 -21.18 3.40 -1.01
CA THR A 35 -19.92 2.79 -0.57
C THR A 35 -18.95 2.46 -1.72
N PRO A 36 -19.36 1.76 -2.79
CA PRO A 36 -18.48 1.48 -3.93
C PRO A 36 -18.11 2.74 -4.72
N ILE A 37 -19.03 3.69 -4.91
CA ILE A 37 -18.73 4.95 -5.61
C ILE A 37 -17.68 5.74 -4.82
N TYR A 38 -17.87 5.88 -3.52
CA TYR A 38 -16.91 6.55 -2.65
C TYR A 38 -15.54 5.85 -2.68
N GLY A 39 -15.52 4.52 -2.56
CA GLY A 39 -14.30 3.72 -2.65
C GLY A 39 -13.56 3.96 -3.95
N THR A 40 -14.23 3.87 -5.10
CA THR A 40 -13.60 4.06 -6.40
C THR A 40 -13.15 5.51 -6.63
N VAL A 41 -14.00 6.50 -6.35
CA VAL A 41 -13.68 7.91 -6.64
C VAL A 41 -12.62 8.45 -5.69
N VAL A 42 -12.80 8.28 -4.39
CA VAL A 42 -11.95 8.91 -3.39
C VAL A 42 -10.63 8.16 -3.22
N LEU A 43 -10.65 6.82 -3.24
CA LEU A 43 -9.43 6.04 -3.04
C LEU A 43 -8.62 5.85 -4.33
N CYS A 44 -9.23 5.97 -5.52
CA CYS A 44 -8.52 5.75 -6.78
C CYS A 44 -8.36 7.03 -7.61
N PHE A 45 -9.45 7.73 -7.96
CA PHE A 45 -9.36 8.86 -8.89
C PHE A 45 -8.67 10.09 -8.28
N ILE A 46 -9.00 10.48 -7.05
CA ILE A 46 -8.38 11.64 -6.39
C ILE A 46 -6.85 11.53 -6.33
N PRO A 47 -6.25 10.45 -5.78
CA PRO A 47 -4.79 10.35 -5.72
C PRO A 47 -4.15 10.31 -7.10
N VAL A 48 -4.80 9.72 -8.12
CA VAL A 48 -4.30 9.72 -9.50
C VAL A 48 -4.28 11.12 -10.09
N ILE A 49 -5.36 11.89 -9.94
CA ILE A 49 -5.45 13.27 -10.43
C ILE A 49 -4.38 14.13 -9.74
N ILE A 50 -4.26 14.02 -8.43
CA ILE A 50 -3.22 14.71 -7.64
C ILE A 50 -1.82 14.35 -8.16
N MET A 51 -1.57 13.07 -8.42
CA MET A 51 -0.30 12.57 -8.96
C MET A 51 -0.01 13.06 -10.37
N LEU A 52 -1.02 13.18 -11.23
CA LEU A 52 -0.87 13.74 -12.56
C LEU A 52 -0.55 15.23 -12.49
N ILE A 53 -1.22 15.99 -11.62
CA ILE A 53 -0.96 17.43 -11.43
C ILE A 53 0.46 17.64 -10.90
N PHE A 54 0.83 16.97 -9.79
CA PHE A 54 2.16 17.11 -9.22
C PHE A 54 3.24 16.54 -10.13
N GLY A 55 2.97 15.45 -10.84
CA GLY A 55 3.87 14.89 -11.84
C GLY A 55 4.12 15.85 -13.00
N TYR A 56 3.06 16.50 -13.49
CA TYR A 56 3.16 17.53 -14.54
C TYR A 56 3.93 18.77 -14.05
N LEU A 57 3.60 19.30 -12.86
CA LEU A 57 4.34 20.41 -12.25
C LEU A 57 5.82 20.07 -12.07
N THR A 58 6.10 18.85 -11.60
CA THR A 58 7.47 18.37 -11.40
C THR A 58 8.21 18.27 -12.73
N TYR A 59 7.56 17.75 -13.78
CA TYR A 59 8.13 17.69 -15.13
C TYR A 59 8.46 19.09 -15.68
N TYR A 60 7.53 20.03 -15.55
CA TYR A 60 7.73 21.41 -16.00
C TYR A 60 8.87 22.12 -15.23
N ASN A 61 8.90 21.94 -13.91
CA ASN A 61 9.94 22.52 -13.05
C ASN A 61 11.32 21.86 -13.27
N ILE A 62 11.40 20.55 -13.49
CA ILE A 62 12.65 19.84 -13.82
C ILE A 62 13.23 20.34 -15.14
N ASN A 63 12.38 20.57 -16.15
CA ASN A 63 12.84 21.08 -17.43
C ASN A 63 13.45 22.50 -17.30
N SER A 64 13.08 23.25 -16.26
CA SER A 64 13.65 24.57 -15.93
C SER A 64 14.82 24.53 -14.94
N ILE A 65 14.88 23.55 -14.02
CA ILE A 65 15.84 23.52 -12.89
C ILE A 65 16.60 22.19 -12.91
N ARG A 66 17.67 22.13 -13.69
CA ARG A 66 18.42 20.90 -14.01
C ARG A 66 19.35 20.38 -12.89
N ILE A 67 19.34 20.95 -11.67
CA ILE A 67 20.44 20.75 -10.68
C ILE A 67 19.97 20.78 -9.21
N LEU A 68 19.03 19.94 -8.76
CA LEU A 68 18.89 19.69 -7.31
C LEU A 68 18.77 18.20 -6.99
N THR A 69 19.80 17.70 -6.33
CA THR A 69 20.07 16.33 -5.88
C THR A 69 19.04 15.77 -4.89
N GLU A 70 18.07 16.57 -4.45
CA GLU A 70 17.02 16.18 -3.49
C GLU A 70 15.84 15.39 -4.13
N GLN A 71 15.75 15.33 -5.46
CA GLN A 71 14.62 14.70 -6.16
C GLN A 71 14.56 13.16 -6.05
N GLN A 72 15.60 12.50 -5.54
CA GLN A 72 15.58 11.04 -5.45
C GLN A 72 14.51 10.52 -4.45
N ALA A 73 14.30 11.23 -3.35
CA ALA A 73 13.28 10.87 -2.35
C ALA A 73 11.86 11.07 -2.91
N ASP A 74 11.63 12.20 -3.57
CA ASP A 74 10.33 12.52 -4.18
C ASP A 74 10.01 11.58 -5.34
N ARG A 75 11.00 11.26 -6.19
CA ARG A 75 10.82 10.30 -7.29
C ARG A 75 10.48 8.89 -6.78
N GLN A 76 11.05 8.50 -5.63
CA GLN A 76 10.74 7.23 -4.99
C GLN A 76 9.31 7.21 -4.42
N LEU A 77 8.89 8.31 -3.77
CA LEU A 77 7.52 8.48 -3.28
C LEU A 77 6.51 8.43 -4.45
N ILE A 78 6.79 9.16 -5.53
CA ILE A 78 5.94 9.21 -6.72
C ILE A 78 5.80 7.80 -7.34
N ARG A 79 6.90 7.06 -7.48
CA ARG A 79 6.87 5.70 -8.03
C ARG A 79 6.03 4.75 -7.18
N MET A 80 6.08 4.90 -5.86
CA MET A 80 5.28 4.12 -4.93
C MET A 80 3.78 4.40 -5.11
N ILE A 81 3.40 5.69 -5.11
CA ILE A 81 1.99 6.09 -5.24
C ILE A 81 1.46 5.67 -6.62
N LEU A 82 2.25 5.77 -7.69
CA LEU A 82 1.87 5.26 -9.02
C LEU A 82 1.61 3.76 -9.01
N SER A 83 2.48 2.95 -8.37
CA SER A 83 2.24 1.51 -8.27
C SER A 83 0.96 1.18 -7.49
N GLN A 84 0.70 1.89 -6.40
CA GLN A 84 -0.53 1.72 -5.61
C GLN A 84 -1.77 2.13 -6.41
N ALA A 85 -1.68 3.19 -7.21
CA ALA A 85 -2.75 3.65 -8.07
C ALA A 85 -3.07 2.65 -9.20
N ILE A 86 -2.04 2.09 -9.87
CA ILE A 86 -2.23 1.06 -10.89
C ILE A 86 -2.89 -0.19 -10.29
N SER A 87 -2.41 -0.65 -9.13
CA SER A 87 -3.04 -1.77 -8.42
C SER A 87 -4.49 -1.45 -8.03
N ALA A 88 -4.78 -0.21 -7.63
CA ALA A 88 -6.14 0.22 -7.30
C ALA A 88 -7.05 0.15 -8.53
N PHE A 89 -6.60 0.64 -9.68
CA PHE A 89 -7.40 0.59 -10.91
C PHE A 89 -7.75 -0.85 -11.32
N ILE A 90 -6.77 -1.75 -11.30
CA ILE A 90 -6.97 -3.16 -11.69
C ILE A 90 -8.03 -3.83 -10.79
N THR A 91 -8.09 -3.45 -9.52
CA THR A 91 -8.98 -4.08 -8.54
C THR A 91 -10.35 -3.40 -8.41
N PHE A 92 -10.38 -2.07 -8.35
CA PHE A 92 -11.61 -1.32 -8.07
C PHE A 92 -12.46 -1.08 -9.33
N ILE A 93 -11.89 -1.05 -10.54
CA ILE A 93 -12.69 -0.94 -11.77
C ILE A 93 -13.61 -2.16 -11.94
N PRO A 94 -13.11 -3.42 -11.92
CA PRO A 94 -13.97 -4.60 -12.06
C PRO A 94 -15.03 -4.67 -10.96
N TYR A 95 -14.66 -4.29 -9.74
CA TYR A 95 -15.60 -4.23 -8.61
C TYR A 95 -16.72 -3.20 -8.85
N GLY A 96 -16.37 -1.99 -9.29
CA GLY A 96 -17.34 -0.94 -9.60
C GLY A 96 -18.31 -1.33 -10.72
N ILE A 97 -17.78 -1.94 -11.80
CA ILE A 97 -18.60 -2.46 -12.91
C ILE A 97 -19.56 -3.54 -12.41
N ASN A 98 -19.09 -4.47 -11.58
CA ASN A 98 -19.92 -5.55 -11.03
C ASN A 98 -21.06 -5.01 -10.16
N ILE A 99 -20.80 -4.01 -9.32
CA ILE A 99 -21.86 -3.36 -8.54
C ILE A 99 -22.85 -2.64 -9.45
N ALA A 100 -22.37 -1.83 -10.39
CA ALA A 100 -23.25 -1.10 -11.31
C ALA A 100 -24.15 -2.07 -12.10
N TYR A 101 -23.59 -3.18 -12.59
CA TYR A 101 -24.34 -4.23 -13.25
C TYR A 101 -25.40 -4.85 -12.33
N SER A 102 -25.04 -5.18 -11.08
CA SER A 102 -25.96 -5.74 -10.10
C SER A 102 -27.14 -4.80 -9.80
N GLN A 103 -26.87 -3.49 -9.68
CA GLN A 103 -27.89 -2.48 -9.42
C GLN A 103 -28.83 -2.29 -10.63
N ILE A 104 -28.29 -2.17 -11.84
CA ILE A 104 -29.10 -2.01 -13.07
C ILE A 104 -29.99 -3.24 -13.30
N THR A 105 -29.48 -4.43 -12.99
CA THR A 105 -30.19 -5.69 -13.23
C THR A 105 -31.03 -6.14 -12.03
N SER A 106 -31.14 -5.33 -10.97
CA SER A 106 -31.87 -5.67 -9.73
C SER A 106 -33.36 -5.92 -9.95
N ASN A 107 -33.98 -5.20 -10.89
CA ASN A 107 -35.40 -5.32 -11.21
C ASN A 107 -35.71 -6.37 -12.28
N ILE A 108 -34.69 -7.07 -12.78
CA ILE A 108 -34.83 -8.08 -13.84
C ILE A 108 -34.89 -9.45 -13.20
N SER A 109 -35.88 -10.26 -13.57
CA SER A 109 -35.94 -11.68 -13.18
C SER A 109 -34.70 -12.42 -13.69
N LYS A 110 -33.91 -13.00 -12.78
CA LYS A 110 -32.67 -13.73 -13.09
C LYS A 110 -32.89 -15.23 -12.92
N ASN A 111 -32.39 -16.00 -13.88
CA ASN A 111 -32.33 -17.46 -13.76
C ASN A 111 -31.28 -17.87 -12.72
N SER A 112 -31.49 -18.99 -12.01
CA SER A 112 -30.58 -19.54 -11.00
C SER A 112 -29.14 -19.73 -11.50
N TYR A 113 -28.97 -20.16 -12.76
CA TYR A 113 -27.65 -20.32 -13.37
C TYR A 113 -26.90 -18.97 -13.47
N ARG A 114 -27.61 -17.91 -13.89
CA ARG A 114 -27.03 -16.57 -13.99
C ARG A 114 -26.69 -16.00 -12.62
N LEU A 115 -27.55 -16.22 -11.63
CA LEU A 115 -27.32 -15.75 -10.26
C LEU A 115 -26.08 -16.39 -9.62
N ASN A 116 -25.82 -17.66 -9.93
CA ASN A 116 -24.60 -18.36 -9.48
C ASN A 116 -23.33 -17.78 -10.13
N ILE A 117 -23.36 -17.47 -11.43
CA ILE A 117 -22.22 -16.83 -12.12
C ILE A 117 -21.95 -15.44 -11.54
N GLU A 118 -22.99 -14.62 -11.37
CA GLU A 118 -22.87 -13.29 -10.78
C GLU A 118 -22.29 -13.35 -9.37
N SER A 119 -22.72 -14.32 -8.56
CA SER A 119 -22.19 -14.54 -7.21
C SER A 119 -20.71 -14.93 -7.23
N PHE A 120 -20.31 -15.81 -8.16
CA PHE A 120 -18.92 -16.22 -8.32
C PHE A 120 -18.01 -15.06 -8.75
N ILE A 121 -18.44 -14.25 -9.72
CA ILE A 121 -17.72 -13.04 -10.15
C ILE A 121 -17.60 -12.04 -8.99
N SER A 122 -18.68 -11.85 -8.22
CA SER A 122 -18.66 -10.99 -7.03
C SER A 122 -17.66 -11.47 -5.98
N MET A 123 -17.57 -12.78 -5.77
CA MET A 123 -16.59 -13.38 -4.85
C MET A 123 -15.14 -13.13 -5.32
N ILE A 124 -14.86 -13.33 -6.62
CA ILE A 124 -13.54 -13.05 -7.21
C ILE A 124 -13.16 -11.58 -7.03
N ASN A 125 -14.07 -10.65 -7.35
CA ASN A 125 -13.83 -9.21 -7.20
C ASN A 125 -13.59 -8.81 -5.73
N THR A 126 -14.28 -9.46 -4.80
CA THR A 126 -14.08 -9.24 -3.37
C THR A 126 -12.71 -9.75 -2.92
N LEU A 127 -12.29 -10.93 -3.39
CA LEU A 127 -10.97 -11.48 -3.11
C LEU A 127 -9.84 -10.59 -3.68
N LEU A 128 -10.01 -10.09 -4.91
CA LEU A 128 -9.10 -9.12 -5.52
C LEU A 128 -8.97 -7.85 -4.67
N SER A 129 -10.08 -7.39 -4.08
CA SER A 129 -10.09 -6.23 -3.17
C SER A 129 -9.27 -6.48 -1.91
N TYR A 130 -9.32 -7.69 -1.34
CA TYR A 130 -8.46 -8.04 -0.21
C TYR A 130 -6.97 -8.15 -0.59
N ILE A 131 -6.68 -8.73 -1.76
CA ILE A 131 -5.31 -8.79 -2.29
C ILE A 131 -4.74 -7.39 -2.47
N TYR A 132 -5.54 -6.41 -2.91
CA TYR A 132 -5.11 -5.02 -3.03
C TYR A 132 -4.62 -4.43 -1.69
N TYR A 133 -5.36 -4.64 -0.59
CA TYR A 133 -4.91 -4.15 0.72
C TYR A 133 -3.60 -4.79 1.16
N ALA A 134 -3.44 -6.11 0.93
CA ALA A 134 -2.18 -6.80 1.20
C ALA A 134 -1.04 -6.28 0.29
N ALA A 135 -1.30 -6.11 -1.00
CA ALA A 135 -0.34 -5.60 -1.98
C ALA A 135 0.14 -4.20 -1.62
N ASN A 136 -0.74 -3.31 -1.16
CA ASN A 136 -0.35 -1.98 -0.69
C ASN A 136 0.62 -2.04 0.50
N CYS A 137 0.42 -2.97 1.43
CA CYS A 137 1.35 -3.21 2.53
C CYS A 137 2.71 -3.64 2.00
N TYR A 138 2.75 -4.61 1.08
CA TYR A 138 4.01 -5.05 0.45
C TYR A 138 4.68 -3.93 -0.36
N ILE A 139 3.93 -3.14 -1.13
CA ILE A 139 4.44 -2.00 -1.90
C ILE A 139 5.05 -0.97 -0.95
N PHE A 140 4.39 -0.67 0.19
CA PHE A 140 4.93 0.24 1.19
C PHE A 140 6.24 -0.29 1.80
N LEU A 141 6.26 -1.56 2.21
CA LEU A 141 7.43 -2.22 2.80
C LEU A 141 8.61 -2.27 1.82
N MET A 142 8.35 -2.61 0.57
CA MET A 142 9.37 -2.70 -0.48
C MET A 142 9.82 -1.32 -0.97
N SER A 143 8.94 -0.33 -0.99
CA SER A 143 9.30 1.01 -1.44
C SER A 143 10.19 1.71 -0.43
N SER A 144 9.93 1.64 0.88
CA SER A 144 10.72 2.37 1.87
C SER A 144 12.20 1.92 1.90
N SER A 145 13.08 2.72 1.29
CA SER A 145 14.54 2.51 1.32
C SER A 145 15.09 2.62 2.75
N ARG A 146 14.46 3.48 3.58
CA ARG A 146 14.77 3.58 5.02
C ARG A 146 14.40 2.30 5.75
N PHE A 147 13.21 1.73 5.53
CA PHE A 147 12.81 0.47 6.16
C PHE A 147 13.68 -0.70 5.71
N ARG A 148 13.94 -0.84 4.41
CA ARG A 148 14.86 -1.88 3.90
C ARG A 148 16.26 -1.76 4.46
N ARG A 149 16.84 -0.56 4.55
CA ARG A 149 18.15 -0.35 5.19
C ARG A 149 18.12 -0.72 6.68
N THR A 150 17.06 -0.35 7.40
CA THR A 150 16.92 -0.72 8.82
C THR A 150 16.70 -2.22 9.01
N MET A 151 15.87 -2.88 8.19
CA MET A 151 15.62 -4.32 8.24
C MET A 151 16.84 -5.13 7.81
N THR A 152 17.48 -4.78 6.70
CA THR A 152 18.75 -5.38 6.28
C THR A 152 19.83 -5.18 7.32
N SER A 153 19.94 -3.99 7.93
CA SER A 153 20.90 -3.76 9.02
C SER A 153 20.61 -4.63 10.25
N ARG A 154 19.34 -4.80 10.65
CA ARG A 154 18.96 -5.60 11.81
C ARG A 154 19.06 -7.10 11.55
N ILE A 155 18.72 -7.56 10.34
CA ILE A 155 18.88 -8.95 9.93
C ILE A 155 20.36 -9.31 9.78
N LEU A 156 21.20 -8.45 9.17
CA LEU A 156 22.66 -8.65 9.14
C LEU A 156 23.27 -8.62 10.55
N PHE A 157 22.76 -7.79 11.46
CA PHE A 157 23.21 -7.78 12.85
C PHE A 157 22.87 -9.09 13.58
N CYS A 158 21.71 -9.70 13.28
CA CYS A 158 21.37 -11.03 13.77
C CYS A 158 22.18 -12.17 13.10
N PHE A 159 22.70 -11.94 11.89
CA PHE A 159 23.53 -12.89 11.14
C PHE A 159 25.05 -12.72 11.34
N GLN A 160 25.50 -11.73 12.13
CA GLN A 160 26.87 -11.68 12.63
C GLN A 160 26.91 -12.21 14.07
N PRO A 161 27.14 -13.52 14.29
CA PRO A 161 27.61 -13.98 15.57
C PRO A 161 29.05 -13.48 15.75
N ASN A 162 29.29 -12.73 16.83
CA ASN A 162 30.61 -12.47 17.42
C ASN A 162 31.68 -11.81 16.53
N GLN A 163 31.64 -10.49 16.40
CA GLN A 163 32.83 -9.66 16.07
C GLN A 163 33.38 -8.90 17.30
N VAL A 164 32.97 -9.25 18.52
CA VAL A 164 33.48 -8.59 19.76
C VAL A 164 34.79 -9.22 20.26
N ILE A 165 35.20 -10.40 19.76
CA ILE A 165 36.41 -11.10 20.26
C ILE A 165 37.69 -10.72 19.48
N ALA A 166 37.59 -10.20 18.25
CA ALA A 166 38.78 -9.90 17.43
C ALA A 166 39.56 -8.64 17.85
N ILE A 167 38.95 -7.71 18.61
CA ILE A 167 39.62 -6.45 19.00
C ILE A 167 40.56 -6.64 20.21
N GLN A 168 40.36 -7.66 21.05
CA GLN A 168 41.23 -7.91 22.22
C GLN A 168 42.54 -8.63 21.87
N LEU A 169 42.60 -9.42 20.79
CA LEU A 169 43.81 -10.15 20.39
C LEU A 169 44.78 -9.33 19.51
N GLY A 170 44.31 -8.26 18.86
CA GLY A 170 45.16 -7.37 18.05
C GLY A 170 46.02 -6.38 18.84
N ILE A 171 45.68 -6.11 20.10
CA ILE A 171 46.37 -5.12 20.94
C ILE A 171 47.55 -5.74 21.70
N ILE A 172 47.58 -7.07 21.88
CA ILE A 172 48.64 -7.77 22.63
C ILE A 172 49.88 -8.07 21.74
N GLY A 173 49.74 -8.04 20.41
CA GLY A 173 50.78 -8.49 19.46
C GLY A 173 51.84 -7.46 19.01
N THR A 174 51.79 -6.19 19.45
CA THR A 174 52.70 -5.14 18.94
C THR A 174 53.52 -4.46 20.03
N ARG A 175 53.97 -5.22 21.04
CA ARG A 175 54.88 -4.71 22.07
C ARG A 175 56.17 -5.51 22.15
N THR A 176 56.95 -5.54 21.06
CA THR A 176 58.38 -5.90 21.16
C THR A 176 59.22 -5.31 20.03
N ILE A 177 60.25 -4.57 20.47
CA ILE A 177 61.55 -4.32 19.81
C ILE A 177 61.61 -3.14 18.83
N SER A 178 62.09 -1.99 19.33
CA SER A 178 63.16 -1.25 18.67
C SER A 178 63.93 -0.38 19.68
N LYS A 179 65.10 -0.86 20.08
CA LYS A 179 66.15 -0.08 20.75
C LYS A 179 66.70 0.93 19.75
N ARG A 180 66.77 2.21 20.11
CA ARG A 180 67.74 3.15 19.52
C ARG A 180 68.29 4.12 20.56
N THR A 181 69.47 3.76 21.02
CA THR A 181 70.51 4.59 21.64
C THR A 181 70.62 5.99 21.03
N ARG A 182 70.71 7.00 21.88
CA ARG A 182 71.49 8.21 21.58
C ARG A 182 72.07 8.80 22.87
N ASN A 183 73.36 9.06 22.77
CA ASN A 183 74.32 9.44 23.80
C ASN A 183 74.06 10.84 24.37
N LEU A 184 74.40 11.02 25.65
CA LEU A 184 75.05 12.20 26.21
C LEU A 184 76.24 11.71 27.02
#